data_AF-A0A435TKN7-F1
#
_entry.id   AF-A0A435TKN7-F1
#
_cell.length_a   1.000
_cell.length_b   1.000
_cell.length_c   1.000
_cell.angle_alpha   90.00
_cell.angle_beta   90.00
_cell.angle_gamma   90.00
#
_symmetry.space_group_name_H-M   'P 1'
#
loop_
_entity.id
_entity.type
_entity.pdbx_description
1 polymer ?
#
loop_
_entity_poly.entity_id
_entity_poly.type
_entity_poly.pdbx_seq_one_letter_code
_entity_poly.pdbx_strand_id
1 'polypeptide(L)'
;MKPLPEIKVYPKRPALDARPLERRIGLIILATDHTSEPDFRRMVASERVGVYVARIPYANPTTPENLRKMQPALTAGAALILPDEPLDAVCYSCTSASVVIGDAEIEAAIQVAK
;
A
#
# COMPACT_ATOMS: atom_id res chain seq x y z
N MET A 1 24.17 -28.11 -35.38
CA MET A 1 24.28 -27.31 -34.14
C MET A 1 23.81 -25.90 -34.49
N LYS A 2 22.80 -25.33 -33.79
CA LYS A 2 22.34 -23.96 -34.09
C LYS A 2 23.44 -22.96 -33.68
N PRO A 3 23.73 -21.93 -34.49
CA PRO A 3 24.67 -20.89 -34.10
C PRO A 3 24.15 -20.19 -32.84
N LEU A 4 25.07 -19.85 -31.94
CA LEU A 4 24.75 -19.08 -30.75
C LEU A 4 24.34 -17.65 -31.15
N PRO A 5 23.40 -17.03 -30.42
CA PRO A 5 23.01 -15.65 -30.68
C PRO A 5 24.20 -14.70 -30.47
N GLU A 6 24.33 -13.71 -31.36
CA GLU A 6 25.34 -12.66 -31.26
C GLU A 6 24.89 -11.63 -30.22
N ILE A 7 25.60 -11.53 -29.08
CA ILE A 7 25.30 -10.55 -28.02
C ILE A 7 26.17 -9.32 -28.24
N LYS A 8 25.54 -8.14 -28.40
CA LYS A 8 26.23 -6.85 -28.56
C LYS A 8 25.91 -5.94 -27.38
N VAL A 9 26.95 -5.35 -26.80
CA VAL A 9 26.82 -4.35 -25.73
C VAL A 9 26.50 -3.00 -26.38
N TYR A 10 25.36 -2.41 -26.05
CA TYR A 10 25.00 -1.08 -26.52
C TYR A 10 25.81 -0.02 -25.75
N PRO A 11 26.47 0.94 -26.42
CA PRO A 11 27.44 1.84 -25.77
C PRO A 11 26.80 2.92 -24.90
N LYS A 12 25.49 3.15 -25.01
CA LYS A 12 24.77 4.18 -24.25
C LYS A 12 23.87 3.53 -23.20
N ARG A 13 23.84 4.09 -21.99
CA ARG A 13 22.87 3.66 -20.97
C ARG A 13 21.45 4.06 -21.42
N PRO A 14 20.44 3.20 -21.25
CA PRO A 14 19.05 3.59 -21.49
C PRO A 14 18.66 4.72 -20.54
N ALA A 15 17.75 5.60 -20.98
CA ALA A 15 17.07 6.48 -20.06
C ALA A 15 16.22 5.62 -19.12
N LEU A 16 16.35 5.86 -17.82
CA LEU A 16 15.54 5.19 -16.81
C LEU A 16 14.47 6.16 -16.34
N ASP A 17 13.24 5.65 -16.19
CA ASP A 17 12.18 6.41 -15.55
C ASP A 17 12.52 6.61 -14.07
N ALA A 18 12.17 7.77 -13.51
CA ALA A 18 12.40 8.05 -12.10
C ALA A 18 11.58 7.12 -11.19
N ARG A 19 10.43 6.63 -11.67
CA ARG A 19 9.57 5.66 -11.00
C ARG A 19 8.73 4.88 -12.01
N PRO A 20 8.29 3.65 -11.69
CA PRO A 20 7.50 2.82 -12.62
C PRO A 20 6.12 3.39 -12.96
N LEU A 21 5.49 4.12 -12.04
CA LEU A 21 4.14 4.69 -12.20
C LEU A 21 4.15 6.13 -11.68
N GLU A 22 3.40 7.00 -12.36
CA GLU A 22 3.34 8.43 -12.05
C GLU A 22 2.74 8.74 -10.68
N ARG A 23 1.86 7.89 -10.16
CA ARG A 23 1.22 8.08 -8.85
C ARG A 23 1.27 6.79 -8.06
N ARG A 24 1.49 6.90 -6.75
CA ARG A 24 1.55 5.75 -5.83
C ARG A 24 0.58 5.96 -4.67
N ILE A 25 -0.36 5.04 -4.52
CA ILE A 25 -1.34 5.03 -3.44
C ILE A 25 -1.03 3.84 -2.54
N GLY A 26 -0.79 4.12 -1.26
CA GLY A 26 -0.76 3.08 -0.23
C GLY A 26 -2.18 2.73 0.20
N LEU A 27 -2.47 1.45 0.38
CA LEU A 27 -3.76 0.97 0.86
C LEU A 27 -3.55 0.03 2.05
N ILE A 28 -4.09 0.42 3.20
CA ILE A 28 -4.07 -0.40 4.42
C ILE A 28 -5.46 -1.03 4.59
N ILE A 29 -5.51 -2.36 4.61
CA ILE A 29 -6.75 -3.14 4.77
C ILE A 29 -6.62 -4.16 5.88
N LEU A 30 -7.74 -4.75 6.30
CA LEU A 30 -7.72 -5.82 7.30
C LEU A 30 -7.28 -7.14 6.68
N ALA A 31 -6.66 -8.01 7.49
CA ALA A 31 -6.27 -9.35 7.08
C ALA A 31 -7.46 -10.18 6.53
N THR A 32 -8.68 -9.87 6.99
CA THR A 32 -9.93 -10.52 6.57
C THR A 32 -10.69 -9.73 5.51
N ASP A 33 -10.11 -8.68 4.93
CA ASP A 33 -10.76 -7.88 3.88
C ASP A 33 -10.71 -8.63 2.53
N HIS A 34 -11.89 -8.86 1.95
CA HIS A 34 -12.08 -9.56 0.68
C HIS A 34 -12.35 -8.61 -0.50
N THR A 35 -12.71 -7.35 -0.24
CA THR A 35 -13.37 -6.47 -1.23
C THR A 35 -12.51 -5.28 -1.61
N SER A 36 -11.82 -4.68 -0.65
CA SER A 36 -11.18 -3.38 -0.83
C SER A 36 -10.00 -3.46 -1.80
N GLU A 37 -9.19 -4.52 -1.71
CA GLU A 37 -8.08 -4.75 -2.65
C GLU A 37 -8.54 -4.94 -4.11
N PRO A 38 -9.47 -5.87 -4.44
CA PRO A 38 -9.95 -6.01 -5.80
C PRO A 38 -10.71 -4.77 -6.30
N ASP A 39 -11.45 -4.06 -5.44
CA ASP A 39 -12.13 -2.82 -5.84
C ASP A 39 -11.16 -1.69 -6.14
N PHE A 40 -10.13 -1.48 -5.31
CA PHE A 40 -9.08 -0.50 -5.63
C PHE A 40 -8.33 -0.88 -6.91
N ARG A 41 -8.09 -2.18 -7.14
CA ARG A 41 -7.49 -2.63 -8.40
C ARG A 41 -8.38 -2.33 -9.61
N ARG A 42 -9.70 -2.47 -9.48
CA ARG A 42 -10.65 -2.22 -10.57
C ARG A 42 -10.95 -0.74 -10.80
N MET A 43 -11.00 0.05 -9.73
CA MET A 43 -11.53 1.42 -9.77
C MET A 43 -10.45 2.52 -9.69
N VAL A 44 -9.30 2.23 -9.07
CA VAL A 44 -8.26 3.23 -8.77
C VAL A 44 -6.97 2.96 -9.53
N ALA A 45 -6.53 1.71 -9.58
CA ALA A 45 -5.31 1.35 -10.30
C ALA A 45 -5.46 1.59 -11.81
N SER A 46 -4.38 2.06 -12.44
CA SER A 46 -4.30 2.30 -13.88
C SER A 46 -2.85 2.30 -14.35
N GLU A 47 -2.62 2.50 -15.64
CA GLU A 47 -1.27 2.67 -16.22
C GLU A 47 -0.49 3.85 -15.62
N ARG A 48 -1.16 4.76 -14.89
CA ARG A 48 -0.52 5.92 -14.25
C ARG A 48 -0.54 5.85 -12.72
N VAL A 49 -1.35 4.96 -12.13
CA VAL A 49 -1.60 4.90 -10.68
C VAL A 49 -1.34 3.49 -10.16
N GLY A 50 -0.30 3.36 -9.34
CA GLY A 50 0.00 2.15 -8.59
C GLY A 50 -0.72 2.11 -7.27
N VAL A 51 -1.30 0.96 -6.92
CA VAL A 51 -1.89 0.68 -5.61
C VAL A 51 -1.05 -0.38 -4.91
N TYR A 52 -0.57 -0.08 -3.71
CA TYR A 52 0.34 -0.92 -2.93
C TYR A 52 -0.30 -1.24 -1.58
N VAL A 53 -0.57 -2.52 -1.34
CA VAL A 53 -1.44 -2.95 -0.23
C VAL A 53 -0.63 -3.52 0.93
N ALA A 54 -0.97 -3.12 2.15
CA ALA A 54 -0.57 -3.82 3.37
C ALA A 54 -1.81 -4.31 4.14
N ARG A 55 -1.76 -5.57 4.58
CA ARG A 55 -2.78 -6.19 5.43
C ARG A 55 -2.36 -6.10 6.89
N ILE A 56 -3.26 -5.62 7.75
CA ILE A 56 -3.05 -5.58 9.20
C ILE A 56 -3.91 -6.63 9.93
N PRO A 57 -3.43 -7.21 11.04
CA PRO A 57 -4.22 -8.13 11.85
C PRO A 57 -5.49 -7.45 12.37
N TYR A 58 -6.53 -8.27 12.54
CA TYR A 58 -7.83 -7.86 13.04
C TYR A 58 -8.28 -8.83 14.12
N ALA A 59 -8.86 -8.30 15.21
CA ALA A 59 -9.32 -9.09 16.35
C ALA A 59 -10.84 -9.26 16.31
N ASN A 60 -11.30 -10.53 16.29
CA ASN A 60 -12.72 -10.89 16.35
C ASN A 60 -13.16 -11.24 17.78
N PRO A 61 -14.43 -10.98 18.17
CA PRO A 61 -15.48 -10.34 17.37
C PRO A 61 -15.27 -8.82 17.21
N THR A 62 -16.00 -8.20 16.27
CA THR A 62 -15.96 -6.74 16.03
C THR A 62 -16.57 -5.99 17.22
N THR A 63 -15.72 -5.55 18.15
CA THR A 63 -16.13 -4.67 19.25
C THR A 63 -15.29 -3.38 19.22
N PRO A 64 -15.79 -2.27 19.78
CA PRO A 64 -15.00 -1.03 19.88
C PRO A 64 -13.64 -1.24 20.54
N GLU A 65 -13.57 -2.06 21.59
CA GLU A 65 -12.32 -2.37 22.29
C GLU A 65 -11.33 -3.11 21.38
N ASN A 66 -11.81 -4.08 20.59
CA ASN A 66 -10.97 -4.82 19.66
C ASN A 66 -10.51 -3.97 18.48
N LEU A 67 -11.36 -3.06 17.99
CA LEU A 67 -10.98 -2.11 16.94
C LEU A 67 -9.87 -1.16 17.41
N ARG A 68 -9.94 -0.64 18.65
CA ARG A 68 -8.87 0.23 19.18
C ARG A 68 -7.52 -0.46 19.29
N LYS A 69 -7.49 -1.77 19.56
CA LYS A 69 -6.23 -2.56 19.63
C LYS A 69 -5.49 -2.64 18.30
N MET A 70 -6.10 -2.21 17.20
CA MET A 70 -5.48 -2.26 15.86
C MET A 70 -4.57 -1.07 15.59
N GLN A 71 -4.64 0.00 16.38
CA GLN A 71 -3.85 1.21 16.14
C GLN A 71 -2.34 0.97 16.04
N PRO A 72 -1.68 0.15 16.90
CA PRO A 72 -0.26 -0.16 16.73
C PRO A 72 0.05 -0.91 15.43
N ALA A 73 -0.90 -1.70 14.93
CA ALA A 73 -0.74 -2.43 13.68
C ALA A 73 -0.83 -1.53 12.45
N LEU A 74 -1.45 -0.34 12.55
CA LEU A 74 -1.51 0.64 11.46
C LEU A 74 -0.12 1.13 11.09
N THR A 75 0.67 1.59 12.08
CA THR A 75 2.04 2.07 11.85
C THR A 75 2.91 0.97 11.25
N ALA A 76 2.83 -0.25 11.80
CA ALA A 76 3.56 -1.39 11.27
C ALA A 76 3.14 -1.74 9.83
N GLY A 77 1.84 -1.72 9.52
CA GLY A 77 1.33 -1.96 8.18
C GLY A 77 1.76 -0.88 7.19
N ALA A 78 1.68 0.40 7.58
CA ALA A 78 2.11 1.52 6.76
C ALA A 78 3.61 1.45 6.42
N ALA A 79 4.46 1.09 7.39
CA ALA A 79 5.91 0.96 7.21
C ALA A 79 6.29 -0.07 6.12
N LEU A 80 5.46 -1.09 5.88
CA LEU A 80 5.71 -2.11 4.85
C LEU A 80 5.43 -1.61 3.42
N ILE A 81 4.66 -0.55 3.24
CA ILE A 81 4.27 -0.06 1.92
C ILE A 81 5.40 0.79 1.34
N LEU A 82 6.21 0.26 0.43
CA LEU A 82 7.31 0.97 -0.25
C LEU A 82 8.18 1.79 0.73
N PRO A 83 9.02 1.13 1.54
CA PRO A 83 9.93 1.82 2.46
C PRO A 83 10.79 2.86 1.73
N ASP A 84 10.99 4.02 2.37
CA ASP A 84 11.80 5.15 1.88
C ASP A 84 11.32 5.80 0.57
N GLU A 85 10.15 5.42 0.06
CA GLU A 85 9.56 5.96 -1.16
C GLU A 85 8.37 6.87 -0.84
N PRO A 86 8.24 8.02 -1.52
CA PRO A 86 7.08 8.89 -1.36
C PRO A 86 5.83 8.24 -1.95
N LEU A 87 4.73 8.36 -1.22
CA LEU A 87 3.38 8.04 -1.65
C LEU A 87 2.60 9.34 -1.91
N ASP A 88 1.78 9.35 -2.96
CA ASP A 88 0.90 10.49 -3.26
C ASP A 88 -0.32 10.51 -2.33
N ALA A 89 -0.75 9.35 -1.82
CA ALA A 89 -1.80 9.21 -0.83
C ALA A 89 -1.68 7.88 -0.06
N VAL A 90 -2.26 7.83 1.14
CA VAL A 90 -2.48 6.59 1.90
C VAL A 90 -3.96 6.50 2.28
N CYS A 91 -4.58 5.37 1.99
CA CYS A 91 -5.97 5.07 2.32
C CYS A 91 -6.03 3.95 3.37
N TYR A 92 -6.79 4.18 4.44
CA TYR A 92 -7.16 3.12 5.38
C TYR A 92 -8.62 2.72 5.18
N SER A 93 -8.86 1.44 4.89
CA SER A 93 -10.17 0.99 4.38
C SER A 93 -11.18 0.58 5.45
N CYS A 94 -10.86 0.64 6.74
CA CYS A 94 -11.76 0.17 7.78
C CYS A 94 -12.60 1.31 8.38
N THR A 95 -13.76 1.59 7.78
CA THR A 95 -14.69 2.62 8.25
C THR A 95 -15.07 2.47 9.73
N SER A 96 -15.34 1.24 10.19
CA SER A 96 -15.71 0.99 11.59
C SER A 96 -14.57 1.32 12.56
N ALA A 97 -13.32 0.99 12.21
CA ALA A 97 -12.17 1.36 13.02
C ALA A 97 -11.95 2.88 13.00
N SER A 98 -12.12 3.53 11.85
CA SER A 98 -12.04 5.01 11.75
C SER A 98 -13.04 5.71 12.67
N VAL A 99 -14.28 5.23 12.74
CA VAL A 99 -15.28 5.79 13.65
C VAL A 99 -14.89 5.62 15.13
N VAL A 100 -14.27 4.49 15.49
CA VAL A 100 -13.96 4.16 16.90
C VAL A 100 -12.64 4.77 17.39
N ILE A 101 -11.64 4.83 16.52
CA ILE A 101 -10.29 5.36 16.80
C ILE A 101 -10.25 6.87 16.56
N GLY A 102 -10.92 7.34 15.50
CA GLY A 102 -10.88 8.73 15.06
C GLY A 102 -9.81 9.00 14.01
N ASP A 103 -10.13 9.90 13.08
CA ASP A 103 -9.30 10.17 11.91
C ASP A 103 -7.92 10.72 12.27
N ALA A 104 -7.84 11.63 13.25
CA ALA A 104 -6.59 12.25 13.67
C ALA A 104 -5.59 11.23 14.26
N GLU A 105 -6.09 10.26 15.02
CA GLU A 105 -5.26 9.20 15.60
C GLU A 105 -4.76 8.22 14.55
N ILE A 106 -5.56 7.94 13.53
CA ILE A 106 -5.19 7.10 12.39
C ILE A 106 -4.14 7.82 11.53
N GLU A 107 -4.37 9.09 11.22
CA GLU A 107 -3.42 9.91 10.46
C GLU A 107 -2.07 9.96 11.20
N ALA A 108 -2.07 10.26 12.49
CA ALA A 108 -0.86 10.29 13.30
C ALA A 108 -0.12 8.93 13.26
N ALA A 109 -0.84 7.82 13.40
CA ALA A 109 -0.24 6.48 13.35
C ALA A 109 0.41 6.16 11.99
N ILE A 110 -0.18 6.63 10.88
CA ILE A 110 0.36 6.45 9.53
C ILE A 110 1.59 7.35 9.30
N GLN A 111 1.54 8.62 9.72
CA GLN A 111 2.63 9.60 9.59
C GLN A 111 3.88 9.23 10.39
N VAL A 112 3.76 8.41 11.44
CA VAL A 112 4.94 7.85 12.12
C VAL A 112 5.79 6.98 11.18
N ALA A 113 5.17 6.39 10.15
CA ALA A 113 5.81 5.45 9.22
C ALA A 113 6.03 6.00 7.80
N LYS A 114 5.56 7.21 7.49
CA LYS A 114 5.61 7.84 6.16
C LYS A 114 6.06 9.28 6.26
#